data_AF-A0A0D0GGL8-F1
#
_entry.id   AF-A0A0D0GGL8-F1
#
_cell.length_a   1.000
_cell.length_b   1.000
_cell.length_c   1.000
_cell.angle_alpha   90.00
_cell.angle_beta   90.00
_cell.angle_gamma   90.00
#
_symmetry.space_group_name_H-M   'P 1'
#
loop_
_entity.id
_entity.type
_entity.pdbx_description
1 polymer ?
#
loop_
_entity_poly.entity_id
_entity_poly.type
_entity_poly.pdbx_seq_one_letter_code
_entity_poly.pdbx_strand_id
1 'polypeptide(L)'
;MKPINAQELNKSYRLFIFNFIFLTVFAVLCVYLFFAASKFEYELLEKEVKQTEQLLAKRKDINTRFDMILLRFKQLARYTSINSEEMNNQAIMLEDIQNTNFKIKEIIKKENSTVSSFLLYKKMTDDISQMAGIQDSLFTTRFQIENLKTQLDACFKTNSTAAKKIRGGRFNR
;
A
#
# COMPACT_ATOMS: atom_id res chain seq x y z
N MET A 1 85.31 -40.46 4.77
CA MET A 1 84.09 -39.68 4.50
C MET A 1 83.25 -40.46 3.49
N LYS A 2 82.03 -40.88 3.83
CA LYS A 2 81.19 -41.68 2.93
C LYS A 2 80.81 -40.83 1.69
N PRO A 3 80.91 -41.38 0.46
CA PRO A 3 80.51 -40.65 -0.73
C PRO A 3 79.02 -40.35 -0.64
N ILE A 4 78.70 -39.06 -0.64
CA ILE A 4 77.34 -38.54 -0.65
C ILE A 4 76.69 -39.01 -1.94
N ASN A 5 75.64 -39.82 -1.82
CA ASN A 5 74.88 -40.35 -2.95
C ASN A 5 74.10 -39.22 -3.63
N ALA A 6 74.77 -38.48 -4.52
CA ALA A 6 74.24 -37.28 -5.17
C ALA A 6 72.91 -37.51 -5.92
N GLN A 7 72.63 -38.75 -6.32
CA GLN A 7 71.38 -39.13 -6.99
C GLN A 7 70.18 -39.12 -6.03
N GLU A 8 70.33 -39.61 -4.79
CA GLU A 8 69.27 -39.56 -3.78
C GLU A 8 68.96 -38.13 -3.32
N LEU A 9 70.00 -37.30 -3.21
CA LEU A 9 69.84 -35.87 -2.89
C LEU A 9 69.07 -35.14 -4.00
N ASN A 10 69.42 -35.35 -5.27
CA ASN A 10 68.73 -34.70 -6.39
C ASN A 10 67.27 -35.15 -6.53
N LYS A 11 66.98 -36.43 -6.27
CA LYS A 11 65.59 -36.94 -6.26
C LYS A 11 64.77 -36.30 -5.15
N SER A 12 65.34 -36.20 -3.95
CA SER A 12 64.68 -35.57 -2.79
C SER A 12 64.46 -34.06 -3.00
N TYR A 13 65.43 -33.36 -3.58
CA TYR A 13 65.28 -31.95 -3.94
C TYR A 13 64.19 -31.71 -4.99
N ARG A 14 64.11 -32.54 -6.04
CA ARG A 14 63.02 -32.44 -7.03
C ARG A 14 61.64 -32.67 -6.40
N LEU A 15 61.52 -33.65 -5.51
CA LEU A 15 60.27 -33.92 -4.79
C LEU A 15 59.89 -32.74 -3.89
N PHE A 16 60.86 -32.17 -3.18
CA PHE A 16 60.66 -30.98 -2.34
C PHE A 16 60.19 -29.77 -3.17
N ILE A 17 60.86 -29.48 -4.28
CA ILE A 17 60.48 -28.39 -5.19
C ILE A 17 59.07 -28.59 -5.73
N PHE A 18 58.71 -29.82 -6.13
CA PHE A 18 57.38 -30.12 -6.64
C PHE A 18 56.30 -29.91 -5.56
N ASN A 19 56.51 -30.43 -4.34
CA ASN A 19 55.61 -30.22 -3.23
C ASN A 19 55.49 -28.74 -2.85
N PHE A 20 56.60 -27.99 -2.89
CA PHE A 20 56.60 -26.56 -2.60
C PHE A 20 55.82 -25.76 -3.65
N ILE A 21 56.01 -26.06 -4.94
CA ILE A 21 55.23 -25.43 -6.02
C ILE A 21 53.75 -25.78 -5.88
N PHE A 22 53.42 -27.04 -5.64
CA PHE A 22 52.03 -27.48 -5.46
C PHE A 22 51.36 -26.75 -4.28
N LEU A 23 52.05 -26.64 -3.15
CA LEU A 23 51.54 -25.95 -1.97
C LEU A 23 51.39 -24.45 -2.21
N THR A 24 52.30 -23.84 -2.96
CA THR A 24 52.22 -22.42 -3.36
C THR A 24 51.03 -22.18 -4.28
N VAL A 25 50.83 -23.02 -5.30
CA VAL A 25 49.67 -22.94 -6.21
C VAL A 25 48.37 -23.16 -5.44
N PHE A 26 48.34 -24.14 -4.53
CA PHE A 26 47.17 -24.40 -3.70
C PHE A 26 46.82 -23.20 -2.80
N ALA A 27 47.82 -22.58 -2.18
CA ALA A 27 47.63 -21.36 -1.38
C ALA A 27 47.05 -20.20 -2.21
N VAL A 28 47.59 -19.96 -3.42
CA VAL A 28 47.07 -18.95 -4.35
C VAL A 28 45.62 -19.26 -4.75
N LEU A 29 45.32 -20.53 -5.00
CA LEU A 29 43.97 -20.98 -5.37
C LEU A 29 42.98 -20.79 -4.22
N CYS A 30 43.36 -21.07 -2.97
CA CYS A 30 42.54 -20.78 -1.80
C CYS A 30 42.21 -19.30 -1.66
N VAL A 31 43.21 -18.42 -1.84
CA VAL A 31 43.00 -16.97 -1.80
C VAL A 31 42.08 -16.52 -2.94
N TYR A 32 42.26 -17.05 -4.14
CA TYR A 32 41.38 -16.78 -5.28
C TYR A 32 39.93 -17.19 -5.00
N LEU A 33 39.71 -18.42 -4.51
CA LEU A 33 38.38 -18.92 -4.16
C LEU A 33 37.73 -18.10 -3.05
N PHE A 34 38.51 -17.65 -2.05
CA PHE A 34 38.02 -16.78 -1.00
C PHE A 34 37.47 -15.46 -1.56
N PHE A 35 38.21 -14.80 -2.45
CA PHE A 35 37.74 -13.57 -3.09
C PHE A 35 36.56 -13.82 -4.04
N ALA A 36 36.55 -14.94 -4.76
CA ALA A 36 35.44 -15.31 -5.64
C ALA A 36 34.14 -15.56 -4.84
N ALA A 37 34.22 -16.32 -3.76
CA ALA A 37 33.10 -16.56 -2.85
C ALA A 37 32.60 -15.25 -2.23
N SER A 38 33.51 -14.41 -1.75
CA SER A 38 33.16 -13.10 -1.18
C SER A 38 32.38 -12.24 -2.19
N LYS A 39 32.86 -12.14 -3.44
CA LYS A 39 32.15 -11.38 -4.49
C LYS A 39 30.75 -11.93 -4.75
N PHE A 40 30.61 -13.26 -4.83
CA PHE A 40 29.31 -13.89 -5.04
C PHE A 40 28.33 -13.61 -3.89
N GLU A 41 28.80 -13.69 -2.64
CA GLU A 41 27.99 -13.34 -1.46
C GLU A 41 27.58 -11.87 -1.47
N TYR A 42 28.49 -10.95 -1.83
CA TYR A 42 28.17 -9.53 -1.95
C TYR A 42 27.08 -9.27 -3.01
N GLU A 43 27.18 -9.88 -4.19
CA GLU A 43 26.18 -9.73 -5.23
C GLU A 43 24.81 -10.31 -4.84
N LEU A 44 24.81 -11.44 -4.12
CA LEU A 44 23.60 -12.05 -3.59
C LEU A 44 22.93 -11.13 -2.55
N LEU A 45 23.74 -10.62 -1.61
CA LEU A 45 23.28 -9.71 -0.57
C LEU A 45 22.73 -8.41 -1.16
N GLU A 46 23.40 -7.83 -2.16
CA GLU A 46 22.93 -6.62 -2.84
C GLU A 46 21.55 -6.85 -3.50
N LYS A 47 21.33 -8.02 -4.11
CA LYS A 47 20.03 -8.38 -4.69
C LYS A 47 18.94 -8.48 -3.63
N GLU A 48 19.20 -9.14 -2.51
CA GLU A 48 18.24 -9.27 -1.40
C GLU A 48 17.90 -7.92 -0.76
N VAL A 49 18.91 -7.07 -0.55
CA VAL A 49 18.71 -5.72 -0.03
C VAL A 49 17.85 -4.91 -0.99
N LYS A 50 18.14 -4.91 -2.29
CA LYS A 50 17.32 -4.21 -3.29
C LYS A 50 15.87 -4.69 -3.30
N GLN A 51 15.63 -6.00 -3.22
CA GLN A 51 14.28 -6.57 -3.15
C GLN A 51 13.55 -6.11 -1.87
N THR A 52 14.25 -6.10 -0.74
CA THR A 52 13.70 -5.65 0.54
C THR A 52 13.37 -4.16 0.53
N GLU A 53 14.26 -3.32 -0.01
CA GLU A 53 14.03 -1.88 -0.17
C GLU A 53 12.84 -1.59 -1.08
N GLN A 54 12.72 -2.30 -2.21
CA GLN A 54 11.56 -2.19 -3.10
C GLN A 54 10.26 -2.54 -2.38
N LEU A 55 10.27 -3.60 -1.57
CA LEU A 55 9.10 -4.03 -0.81
C LEU A 55 8.74 -3.02 0.30
N LEU A 56 9.74 -2.47 1.00
CA LEU A 56 9.55 -1.41 2.00
C LEU A 56 9.00 -0.13 1.36
N ALA A 57 9.52 0.29 0.22
CA ALA A 57 9.05 1.44 -0.51
C ALA A 57 7.56 1.27 -0.91
N LYS A 58 7.18 0.09 -1.40
CA LYS A 58 5.78 -0.24 -1.70
C LYS A 58 4.87 -0.18 -0.47
N ARG A 59 5.30 -0.78 0.65
CA ARG A 59 4.53 -0.70 1.92
C ARG A 59 4.36 0.74 2.38
N LYS A 60 5.39 1.57 2.26
CA LYS A 60 5.33 2.99 2.59
C LYS A 60 4.34 3.75 1.70
N ASP A 61 4.33 3.48 0.39
CA ASP A 61 3.37 4.07 -0.54
C ASP A 61 1.93 3.66 -0.18
N ILE A 62 1.68 2.38 0.07
CA ILE A 62 0.37 1.87 0.51
C ILE A 62 -0.09 2.56 1.79
N ASN A 63 0.76 2.63 2.83
CA ASN A 63 0.42 3.28 4.09
C ASN A 63 0.10 4.76 3.90
N THR A 64 0.91 5.48 3.11
CA THR A 64 0.69 6.90 2.82
C THR A 64 -0.68 7.12 2.13
N ARG A 65 -1.08 6.21 1.24
CA ARG A 65 -2.39 6.25 0.59
C ARG A 65 -3.53 5.96 1.57
N PHE A 66 -3.37 5.01 2.49
CA PHE A 66 -4.35 4.78 3.55
C PHE A 66 -4.51 5.98 4.47
N ASP A 67 -3.42 6.68 4.82
CA ASP A 67 -3.48 7.90 5.62
C ASP A 67 -4.25 9.01 4.89
N MET A 68 -4.06 9.15 3.57
CA MET A 68 -4.86 10.07 2.77
C MET A 68 -6.35 9.69 2.78
N ILE A 69 -6.70 8.42 2.59
CA ILE A 69 -8.08 7.96 2.67
C ILE A 69 -8.69 8.27 4.04
N LEU A 70 -7.95 8.00 5.13
CA LEU A 70 -8.40 8.29 6.49
C LEU A 70 -8.65 9.79 6.69
N LEU A 71 -7.77 10.64 6.18
CA LEU A 71 -7.94 12.10 6.22
C LEU A 71 -9.23 12.52 5.49
N ARG A 72 -9.49 11.97 4.30
CA ARG A 72 -10.70 12.25 3.52
C ARG A 72 -11.96 11.81 4.25
N PHE A 73 -11.98 10.62 4.85
CA PHE A 73 -13.10 10.19 5.68
C PHE A 73 -13.35 11.10 6.89
N LYS A 74 -12.28 11.58 7.54
CA LYS A 74 -12.40 12.57 8.62
C LYS A 74 -12.98 13.89 8.14
N GLN A 75 -12.68 14.31 6.90
CA GLN A 75 -13.28 15.49 6.29
C GLN A 75 -14.76 15.26 5.98
N LEU A 76 -15.10 14.12 5.35
CA LEU A 76 -16.48 13.71 5.06
C LEU A 76 -17.37 13.67 6.31
N ALA A 77 -16.83 13.22 7.44
CA ALA A 77 -17.55 13.16 8.72
C ALA A 77 -17.90 14.54 9.30
N ARG A 78 -17.19 15.62 8.91
CA ARG A 78 -17.44 16.98 9.40
C ARG A 78 -18.57 17.69 8.67
N TYR A 79 -18.99 17.19 7.51
CA TYR A 79 -20.06 17.83 6.76
C TYR A 79 -21.42 17.54 7.39
N THR A 80 -22.10 18.62 7.78
CA THR A 80 -23.42 18.57 8.40
C THR A 80 -24.48 19.31 7.59
N SER A 81 -24.11 20.14 6.61
CA SER A 81 -25.06 20.93 5.84
C SER A 81 -25.39 20.28 4.49
N ILE A 82 -26.63 20.47 4.03
CA ILE A 82 -27.15 19.92 2.77
C ILE A 82 -27.32 21.11 1.82
N ASN A 83 -26.20 21.67 1.38
CA ASN A 83 -26.16 22.65 0.29
C ASN A 83 -25.50 22.00 -0.95
N SER A 84 -25.80 22.51 -2.14
CA SER A 84 -25.34 21.91 -3.41
C SER A 84 -23.82 21.88 -3.55
N GLU A 85 -23.12 22.87 -2.98
CA GLU A 85 -21.66 22.96 -3.03
C GLU A 85 -20.99 21.90 -2.14
N GLU A 86 -21.46 21.74 -0.91
CA GLU A 86 -20.99 20.72 0.02
C GLU A 86 -21.31 19.32 -0.48
N MET A 87 -22.47 19.10 -1.11
CA MET A 87 -22.79 17.82 -1.72
C MET A 87 -21.83 17.47 -2.86
N ASN A 88 -21.53 18.43 -3.74
CA ASN A 88 -20.55 18.22 -4.80
C ASN A 88 -19.15 17.92 -4.23
N ASN A 89 -18.73 18.67 -3.22
CA ASN A 89 -17.44 18.45 -2.55
C ASN A 89 -17.36 17.07 -1.88
N GLN A 90 -18.44 16.61 -1.24
CA GLN A 90 -18.51 15.27 -0.65
C GLN A 90 -18.42 14.17 -1.72
N ALA A 91 -19.10 14.32 -2.86
CA ALA A 91 -19.03 13.38 -3.97
C ALA A 91 -17.59 13.28 -4.53
N ILE A 92 -16.93 14.41 -4.75
CA ILE A 92 -15.53 14.47 -5.19
C ILE A 92 -14.60 13.76 -4.18
N MET A 93 -14.80 14.00 -2.87
CA MET A 93 -14.00 13.33 -1.83
C MET A 93 -14.23 11.82 -1.81
N LEU A 94 -15.46 11.37 -2.02
CA LEU A 94 -15.79 9.94 -2.06
C LEU A 94 -15.16 9.27 -3.28
N GLU A 95 -15.20 9.93 -4.43
CA GLU A 95 -14.53 9.48 -5.66
C GLU A 95 -13.02 9.38 -5.46
N ASP A 96 -12.39 10.39 -4.83
CA ASP A 96 -10.95 10.38 -4.50
C ASP A 96 -10.59 9.19 -3.59
N ILE A 97 -11.42 8.88 -2.60
CA ILE A 97 -11.27 7.69 -1.74
C ILE A 97 -11.34 6.41 -2.57
N GLN A 98 -12.36 6.26 -3.41
CA GLN A 98 -12.55 5.07 -4.23
C GLN A 98 -11.40 4.86 -5.22
N ASN A 99 -10.97 5.94 -5.90
CA ASN A 99 -9.85 5.93 -6.83
C ASN A 99 -8.52 5.59 -6.12
N THR A 100 -8.29 6.16 -4.94
CA THR A 100 -7.10 5.84 -4.14
C THR A 100 -7.11 4.39 -3.68
N ASN A 101 -8.26 3.90 -3.23
CA ASN A 101 -8.43 2.51 -2.83
C ASN A 101 -8.23 1.53 -4.00
N PHE A 102 -8.69 1.88 -5.20
CA PHE A 102 -8.45 1.10 -6.42
C PHE A 102 -6.95 1.00 -6.73
N LYS A 103 -6.21 2.12 -6.67
CA LYS A 103 -4.75 2.12 -6.87
C LYS A 103 -4.04 1.22 -5.86
N ILE A 104 -4.46 1.22 -4.59
CA ILE A 104 -3.92 0.29 -3.59
C ILE A 104 -4.22 -1.16 -3.98
N LYS A 105 -5.46 -1.47 -4.39
CA LYS A 105 -5.83 -2.82 -4.86
C LYS A 105 -4.97 -3.28 -6.05
N GLU A 106 -4.65 -2.39 -6.98
CA GLU A 106 -3.74 -2.71 -8.10
C GLU A 106 -2.31 -3.02 -7.63
N ILE A 107 -1.78 -2.27 -6.66
CA ILE A 107 -0.45 -2.54 -6.08
C ILE A 107 -0.45 -3.90 -5.40
N ILE A 108 -1.47 -4.21 -4.60
CA ILE A 108 -1.60 -5.49 -3.89
C ILE A 108 -1.72 -6.65 -4.88
N LYS A 109 -2.50 -6.49 -5.96
CA LYS A 109 -2.76 -7.56 -6.95
C LYS A 109 -1.51 -7.94 -7.76
N LYS A 110 -0.57 -7.00 -7.93
CA LYS A 110 0.72 -7.24 -8.60
C LYS A 110 1.72 -8.00 -7.72
N GLU A 111 1.46 -8.12 -6.42
CA GLU A 111 2.33 -8.83 -5.48
C GLU A 111 1.77 -10.21 -5.13
N ASN A 112 2.66 -11.20 -4.99
CA ASN A 112 2.25 -12.54 -4.57
C ASN A 112 1.73 -12.49 -3.11
N SER A 113 0.47 -12.88 -2.95
CA SER A 113 -0.37 -12.63 -1.77
C SER A 113 -0.04 -13.46 -0.52
N THR A 114 1.15 -14.07 -0.43
CA THR A 114 1.50 -15.00 0.65
C THR A 114 2.08 -14.31 1.89
N VAL A 115 2.51 -13.06 1.79
CA VAL A 115 3.03 -12.30 2.94
C VAL A 115 1.87 -11.67 3.73
N SER A 116 1.82 -11.95 5.04
CA SER A 116 0.76 -11.54 5.97
C SER A 116 0.39 -10.05 5.89
N SER A 117 1.36 -9.15 5.64
CA SER A 117 1.10 -7.71 5.49
C SER A 117 0.15 -7.38 4.34
N PHE A 118 0.25 -8.07 3.21
CA PHE A 118 -0.62 -7.82 2.05
C PHE A 118 -2.03 -8.36 2.24
N LEU A 119 -2.20 -9.41 3.06
CA LEU A 119 -3.54 -9.86 3.48
C LEU A 119 -4.23 -8.80 4.33
N LEU A 120 -3.51 -8.16 5.26
CA LEU A 120 -4.05 -7.05 6.04
C LEU A 120 -4.45 -5.88 5.13
N TYR A 121 -3.57 -5.47 4.21
CA TYR A 121 -3.90 -4.40 3.26
C TYR A 121 -5.12 -4.75 2.40
N LYS A 122 -5.23 -6.00 1.93
CA LYS A 122 -6.41 -6.46 1.19
C LYS A 122 -7.68 -6.28 2.02
N LYS A 123 -7.68 -6.76 3.27
CA LYS A 123 -8.80 -6.58 4.19
C LYS A 123 -9.16 -5.10 4.37
N MET A 124 -8.17 -4.25 4.64
CA MET A 124 -8.37 -2.80 4.78
C MET A 124 -8.99 -2.18 3.52
N THR A 125 -8.54 -2.58 2.32
CA THR A 125 -9.14 -2.07 1.08
C THR A 125 -10.60 -2.50 0.89
N ASP A 126 -10.98 -3.66 1.41
CA ASP A 126 -12.38 -4.13 1.37
C ASP A 126 -13.23 -3.38 2.40
N ASP A 127 -12.70 -3.15 3.61
CA ASP A 127 -13.35 -2.35 4.64
C ASP A 127 -13.59 -0.89 4.16
N ILE A 128 -12.63 -0.30 3.45
CA ILE A 128 -12.78 1.05 2.85
C ILE A 128 -13.86 1.06 1.78
N SER A 129 -13.94 0.03 0.93
CA SER A 129 -15.00 -0.08 -0.07
C SER A 129 -16.38 -0.13 0.58
N GLN A 130 -16.53 -0.88 1.68
CA GLN A 130 -17.78 -0.93 2.44
C GLN A 130 -18.10 0.41 3.08
N MET A 131 -17.11 1.05 3.73
CA MET A 131 -17.29 2.33 4.39
C MET A 131 -17.68 3.44 3.40
N ALA A 132 -17.08 3.47 2.21
CA ALA A 132 -17.45 4.40 1.15
C ALA A 132 -18.90 4.18 0.69
N GLY A 133 -19.34 2.91 0.52
CA GLY A 133 -20.72 2.59 0.15
C GLY A 133 -21.75 2.99 1.23
N ILE A 134 -21.40 2.80 2.51
CA ILE A 134 -22.22 3.26 3.64
C ILE A 134 -22.33 4.79 3.62
N GLN A 135 -21.22 5.49 3.40
CA GLN A 135 -21.19 6.95 3.36
C GLN A 135 -22.06 7.52 2.23
N ASP A 136 -21.96 6.94 1.02
CA ASP A 136 -22.81 7.29 -0.13
C ASP A 136 -24.30 7.10 0.17
N SER A 137 -24.63 5.96 0.78
CA SER A 137 -26.00 5.64 1.18
C SER A 137 -26.52 6.65 2.22
N LEU A 138 -25.70 6.99 3.22
CA LEU A 138 -26.03 8.01 4.22
C LEU A 138 -26.27 9.39 3.60
N PHE A 139 -25.48 9.78 2.60
CA PHE A 139 -25.69 11.04 1.88
C PHE A 139 -27.02 11.05 1.14
N THR A 140 -27.33 9.97 0.41
CA THR A 140 -28.60 9.82 -0.30
C THR A 140 -29.78 9.88 0.67
N THR A 141 -29.70 9.18 1.80
CA THR A 141 -30.76 9.21 2.83
C THR A 141 -30.94 10.60 3.44
N ARG A 142 -29.84 11.31 3.78
CA ARG A 142 -29.92 12.68 4.31
C ARG A 142 -30.61 13.64 3.33
N PHE A 143 -30.24 13.56 2.05
CA PHE A 143 -30.87 14.36 1.01
C PHE A 143 -32.38 14.09 0.91
N GLN A 144 -32.79 12.82 0.93
CA GLN A 144 -34.20 12.43 0.92
C GLN A 144 -34.96 12.98 2.14
N ILE A 145 -34.37 12.92 3.34
CA ILE A 145 -34.97 13.46 4.57
C ILE A 145 -35.22 14.96 4.44
N GLU A 146 -34.24 15.73 3.96
CA GLU A 146 -34.38 17.20 3.86
C GLU A 146 -35.40 17.61 2.79
N ASN A 147 -35.46 16.86 1.68
CA ASN A 147 -36.47 17.07 0.66
C ASN A 147 -37.89 16.79 1.21
N LEU A 148 -38.07 15.67 1.93
CA LEU A 148 -39.34 15.34 2.59
C LEU A 148 -39.75 16.39 3.61
N LYS A 149 -38.81 16.89 4.41
CA LYS A 149 -39.05 17.96 5.38
C LYS A 149 -39.51 19.25 4.69
N THR A 150 -38.85 19.62 3.59
CA THR A 150 -39.23 20.80 2.78
C THR A 150 -40.63 20.66 2.19
N GLN A 151 -40.98 19.48 1.68
CA GLN A 151 -42.33 19.18 1.16
C GLN A 151 -43.39 19.23 2.27
N LEU A 152 -43.08 18.69 3.45
CA LEU A 152 -43.96 18.72 4.61
C LEU A 152 -44.22 20.16 5.08
N ASP A 153 -43.18 20.98 5.16
CA ASP A 153 -43.29 22.40 5.52
C ASP A 153 -44.10 23.19 4.50
N ALA A 154 -43.91 22.92 3.20
CA ALA A 154 -44.73 23.51 2.15
C ALA A 154 -46.20 23.10 2.25
N CYS A 155 -46.47 21.84 2.59
CA CYS A 155 -47.81 21.33 2.84
C CYS A 155 -48.45 22.02 4.06
N PHE A 156 -47.74 22.12 5.18
CA PHE A 156 -48.21 22.84 6.37
C PHE A 156 -48.52 24.32 6.09
N LYS A 157 -47.65 25.01 5.34
CA LYS A 157 -47.89 26.41 4.92
C LYS A 157 -49.14 26.51 4.05
N THR A 158 -49.31 25.63 3.07
CA THR A 158 -50.48 25.59 2.18
C THR A 158 -51.76 25.30 2.98
N ASN A 159 -51.73 24.31 3.86
CA ASN A 159 -52.86 23.95 4.72
C ASN A 159 -53.23 25.09 5.66
N SER A 160 -52.26 25.72 6.34
CA SER A 160 -52.53 26.86 7.22
C SER A 160 -53.12 28.05 6.46
N THR A 161 -52.68 28.29 5.22
CA THR A 161 -53.21 29.34 4.35
C THR A 161 -54.64 29.03 3.90
N ALA A 162 -54.91 27.78 3.52
CA ALA A 162 -56.26 27.32 3.20
C ALA A 162 -57.20 27.41 4.41
N ALA A 163 -56.77 26.95 5.59
CA ALA A 163 -57.52 27.04 6.83
C ALA A 163 -57.82 28.50 7.22
N LYS A 164 -56.85 29.42 7.04
CA LYS A 164 -57.06 30.87 7.23
C LYS A 164 -58.08 31.43 6.23
N LYS A 165 -58.03 31.03 4.95
CA LYS A 165 -59.02 31.44 3.93
C LYS A 165 -60.43 30.94 4.26
N ILE A 166 -60.57 29.70 4.75
CA ILE A 166 -61.85 29.12 5.15
C ILE A 166 -62.41 29.81 6.40
N ARG A 167 -61.58 30.02 7.43
CA ARG A 167 -61.99 30.74 8.67
C ARG A 167 -62.28 32.23 8.45
N GLY A 168 -61.62 32.85 7.49
CA GLY A 168 -61.79 34.27 7.15
C GLY A 168 -63.03 34.60 6.31
N GLY A 169 -63.87 33.60 5.96
CA GLY A 169 -65.20 33.84 5.43
C GLY A 169 -65.24 34.70 4.15
N ARG A 170 -64.64 34.23 3.06
CA ARG A 170 -64.96 34.73 1.71
C ARG A 170 -65.08 33.57 0.71
N PHE A 171 -66.13 32.78 0.88
CA PHE A 171 -66.89 32.28 -0.26
C PHE A 171 -67.87 33.40 -0.67
N ASN A 172 -67.34 34.50 -1.21
CA ASN A 172 -68.19 35.39 -2.01
C ASN A 172 -68.18 34.83 -3.42
N ARG A 173 -69.38 34.42 -3.82
CA ARG A 173 -69.81 34.06 -5.16
C ARG A 173 -69.54 35.19 -6.15
#